data_AF-A0A7X6I0Q9-F1
#
_entry.id   AF-A0A7X6I0Q9-F1
#
_cell.length_a   1.000
_cell.length_b   1.000
_cell.length_c   1.000
_cell.angle_alpha   90.00
_cell.angle_beta   90.00
_cell.angle_gamma   90.00
#
_symmetry.space_group_name_H-M   'P 1'
#
loop_
_entity.id
_entity.type
_entity.pdbx_description
1 polymer ?
#
loop_
_entity_poly.entity_id
_entity_poly.type
_entity_poly.pdbx_seq_one_letter_code
_entity_poly.pdbx_strand_id
1 'polypeptide(L)'
;MSTSPVETVPSAGDTVPGPRPADLHAPVIDWFGENARDLPWRRPEAGAWGVMVSEFMLQQTPVSRVLPIYEEWMRRWPTPGDLAAESTGEAVRAWGRLGYPRRALRLHAAAAAIAERYEGQVPADHHLLLALPGVGEYTAAAVASFAYGQRHAVLDTNVRRVFARAAGGSQYPPNATTAAERRLARAMLPEEPATAARWAAATMELGALVCTARKPDCSACPIADQCAWRRAGTPAHDGPERRGQTYAGTDRQVRGKLLAVLRESVDPVSRATLDQVWNKPEQRNRALRGLLTDGLVERLPDGTYRLPGA
;
A
#
# COMPACT_ATOMS: atom_id res chain seq x y z
N MET A 1 -53.11 -22.06 -35.24
CA MET A 1 -52.57 -21.69 -33.92
C MET A 1 -51.31 -22.53 -33.71
N SER A 2 -50.15 -21.98 -34.06
CA SER A 2 -48.85 -22.67 -33.93
C SER A 2 -48.30 -22.45 -32.52
N THR A 3 -48.07 -23.54 -31.78
CA THR A 3 -47.34 -23.53 -30.52
C THR A 3 -45.89 -23.90 -30.80
N SER A 4 -44.99 -22.91 -30.78
CA SER A 4 -43.54 -23.16 -30.78
C SER A 4 -43.10 -23.74 -29.43
N PRO A 5 -42.08 -24.62 -29.40
CA PRO A 5 -41.55 -25.12 -28.14
C PRO A 5 -40.71 -24.03 -27.48
N VAL A 6 -40.95 -23.83 -26.18
CA VAL A 6 -40.19 -22.93 -25.31
C VAL A 6 -38.81 -23.54 -25.08
N GLU A 7 -37.77 -22.92 -25.62
CA GLU A 7 -36.39 -23.20 -25.21
C GLU A 7 -36.22 -22.81 -23.75
N THR A 8 -35.79 -23.78 -22.95
CA THR A 8 -35.49 -23.61 -21.53
C THR A 8 -34.15 -22.90 -21.40
N VAL A 9 -34.19 -21.66 -20.89
CA VAL A 9 -32.99 -20.93 -20.45
C VAL A 9 -32.41 -21.66 -19.23
N PRO A 10 -31.09 -21.91 -19.15
CA PRO A 10 -30.50 -22.56 -17.99
C PRO A 10 -30.70 -21.70 -16.74
N SER A 11 -31.25 -22.31 -15.69
CA SER A 11 -31.40 -21.76 -14.35
C SER A 11 -30.03 -21.38 -13.77
N ALA A 12 -29.96 -20.21 -13.10
CA ALA A 12 -28.83 -19.77 -12.30
C ALA A 12 -28.67 -20.68 -11.07
N GLY A 13 -27.95 -21.78 -11.22
CA GLY A 13 -27.81 -22.78 -10.16
C GLY A 13 -26.79 -23.84 -10.50
N ASP A 14 -25.52 -23.46 -10.57
CA ASP A 14 -24.37 -24.34 -10.33
C ASP A 14 -23.12 -23.45 -10.12
N THR A 15 -23.10 -22.70 -9.01
CA THR A 15 -21.84 -22.10 -8.56
C THR A 15 -20.96 -23.24 -8.06
N VAL A 16 -20.01 -23.65 -8.90
CA VAL A 16 -18.88 -24.49 -8.51
C VAL A 16 -18.38 -24.02 -7.12
N PRO A 17 -18.40 -24.88 -6.09
CA PRO A 17 -17.94 -24.49 -4.76
C PRO A 17 -16.52 -23.92 -4.87
N GLY A 18 -16.31 -22.75 -4.27
CA GLY A 18 -14.98 -22.15 -4.18
C GLY A 18 -14.01 -23.08 -3.46
N PRO A 19 -12.70 -22.94 -3.68
CA PRO A 19 -11.71 -23.77 -3.00
C PRO A 19 -11.80 -23.58 -1.48
N ARG A 20 -11.54 -24.65 -0.71
CA ARG A 20 -11.41 -24.51 0.74
C ARG A 20 -10.12 -23.73 1.03
N PRO A 21 -10.09 -22.84 2.02
CA PRO A 21 -8.88 -22.08 2.36
C PRO A 21 -7.62 -22.93 2.52
N ALA A 22 -7.75 -24.07 3.22
CA ALA A 22 -6.64 -25.00 3.46
C ALA A 22 -6.01 -25.55 2.17
N ASP A 23 -6.80 -25.70 1.10
CA ASP A 23 -6.32 -26.21 -0.19
C ASP A 23 -5.44 -25.17 -0.92
N LEU A 24 -5.48 -23.89 -0.49
CA LEU A 24 -4.68 -22.81 -1.07
C LEU A 24 -3.39 -22.53 -0.29
N HIS A 25 -3.37 -22.82 1.01
CA HIS A 25 -2.29 -22.40 1.92
C HIS A 25 -0.92 -22.95 1.54
N ALA A 26 -0.78 -24.28 1.52
CA ALA A 26 0.50 -24.92 1.26
C ALA A 26 1.09 -24.57 -0.12
N PRO A 27 0.34 -24.67 -1.25
CA PRO A 27 0.89 -24.34 -2.57
C PRO A 27 1.46 -22.92 -2.68
N VAL A 28 0.78 -21.93 -2.07
CA VAL A 28 1.23 -20.53 -2.11
C VAL A 28 2.41 -20.28 -1.17
N ILE A 29 2.42 -20.90 0.01
CA ILE A 29 3.50 -20.78 0.98
C ILE A 29 4.79 -21.46 0.47
N ASP A 30 4.67 -22.62 -0.16
CA ASP A 30 5.79 -23.37 -0.73
C ASP A 30 6.37 -22.61 -1.93
N TRP A 31 5.51 -22.17 -2.85
CA TRP A 31 5.91 -21.29 -3.95
C TRP A 31 6.64 -20.03 -3.45
N PHE A 32 6.14 -19.41 -2.38
CA PHE A 32 6.81 -18.24 -1.78
C PHE A 32 8.18 -18.59 -1.21
N GLY A 33 8.37 -19.78 -0.63
CA GLY A 33 9.67 -20.23 -0.15
C GLY A 33 10.76 -20.26 -1.23
N GLU A 34 10.38 -20.56 -2.47
CA GLU A 34 11.30 -20.67 -3.60
C GLU A 34 11.40 -19.37 -4.43
N ASN A 35 10.34 -18.54 -4.41
CA ASN A 35 10.18 -17.42 -5.35
C ASN A 35 10.12 -16.04 -4.69
N ALA A 36 10.19 -15.96 -3.35
CA ALA A 36 10.17 -14.68 -2.65
C ALA A 36 11.33 -13.79 -3.12
N ARG A 37 11.01 -12.54 -3.48
CA ARG A 37 12.05 -11.53 -3.67
C ARG A 37 12.76 -11.28 -2.35
N ASP A 38 14.09 -11.23 -2.42
CA ASP A 38 14.94 -10.70 -1.37
C ASP A 38 14.71 -9.19 -1.26
N LEU A 39 14.08 -8.76 -0.17
CA LEU A 39 13.75 -7.38 0.11
C LEU A 39 14.25 -7.05 1.51
N PRO A 40 14.91 -5.90 1.73
CA PRO A 40 15.61 -5.63 2.97
C PRO A 40 14.67 -5.62 4.18
N TRP A 41 13.43 -5.13 4.02
CA TRP A 41 12.40 -5.14 5.07
C TRP A 41 11.79 -6.51 5.38
N ARG A 42 12.14 -7.57 4.63
CA ARG A 42 11.75 -8.96 4.95
C ARG A 42 12.81 -9.69 5.75
N ARG A 43 14.03 -9.15 5.84
CA ARG A 43 15.13 -9.79 6.55
C ARG A 43 14.98 -9.56 8.05
N PRO A 44 15.44 -10.48 8.92
CA PRO A 44 15.30 -10.36 10.36
C PRO A 44 15.86 -9.05 10.92
N GLU A 45 16.92 -8.51 10.31
CA GLU A 45 17.62 -7.31 10.77
C GLU A 45 16.77 -6.03 10.62
N ALA A 46 15.74 -6.04 9.77
CA ALA A 46 14.85 -4.89 9.61
C ALA A 46 14.06 -4.59 10.90
N GLY A 47 13.71 -5.64 11.66
CA GLY A 47 12.83 -5.54 12.82
C GLY A 47 11.50 -4.86 12.52
N ALA A 48 10.75 -4.54 13.58
CA ALA A 48 9.43 -3.93 13.44
C ALA A 48 9.47 -2.49 12.90
N TRP A 49 10.54 -1.74 13.20
CA TRP A 49 10.73 -0.40 12.67
C TRP A 49 10.95 -0.42 11.15
N GLY A 50 11.86 -1.27 10.66
CA GLY A 50 12.10 -1.43 9.24
C GLY A 50 10.87 -1.91 8.48
N VAL A 51 10.09 -2.84 9.04
CA VAL A 51 8.80 -3.25 8.46
C VAL A 51 7.81 -2.08 8.43
N MET A 52 7.68 -1.30 9.51
CA MET A 52 6.77 -0.15 9.53
C MET A 52 7.16 0.89 8.47
N VAL A 53 8.44 1.24 8.36
CA VAL A 53 8.93 2.19 7.33
C VAL A 53 8.58 1.70 5.93
N SER A 54 8.82 0.42 5.61
CA SER A 54 8.47 -0.13 4.30
C SER A 54 6.97 -0.09 4.03
N GLU A 55 6.13 -0.41 5.02
CA GLU A 55 4.67 -0.39 4.86
C GLU A 55 4.11 1.03 4.67
N PHE A 56 4.74 2.05 5.26
CA PHE A 56 4.40 3.44 4.93
C PHE A 56 4.81 3.78 3.50
N MET A 57 5.99 3.36 3.04
CA MET A 57 6.50 3.68 1.71
C MET A 57 5.76 2.96 0.58
N LEU A 58 5.43 1.68 0.75
CA LEU A 58 4.85 0.80 -0.27
C LEU A 58 3.39 1.10 -0.61
N GLN A 59 2.68 1.90 0.21
CA GLN A 59 1.31 2.32 -0.10
C GLN A 59 1.23 3.06 -1.44
N GLN A 60 0.71 2.41 -2.48
CA GLN A 60 0.58 2.97 -3.83
C GLN A 60 1.92 3.38 -4.46
N THR A 61 3.03 2.77 -4.03
CA THR A 61 4.37 3.01 -4.59
C THR A 61 5.03 1.65 -4.87
N PRO A 62 5.49 1.39 -6.11
CA PRO A 62 6.10 0.12 -6.46
C PRO A 62 7.44 -0.07 -5.75
N VAL A 63 7.75 -1.33 -5.44
CA VAL A 63 8.99 -1.76 -4.77
C VAL A 63 10.24 -1.12 -5.36
N SER A 64 10.37 -1.09 -6.69
CA SER A 64 11.56 -0.52 -7.36
C SER A 64 11.79 0.96 -7.09
N ARG A 65 10.74 1.73 -6.77
CA ARG A 65 10.87 3.13 -6.35
C ARG A 65 11.15 3.27 -4.85
N VAL A 66 10.68 2.32 -4.05
CA VAL A 66 10.84 2.33 -2.58
C VAL A 66 12.24 1.91 -2.18
N LEU A 67 12.78 0.87 -2.79
CA LEU A 67 14.03 0.22 -2.38
C LEU A 67 15.19 1.19 -2.09
N PRO A 68 15.62 2.08 -3.03
CA PRO A 68 16.74 2.98 -2.76
C PRO A 68 16.44 4.02 -1.69
N ILE A 69 15.18 4.45 -1.55
CA ILE A 69 14.78 5.42 -0.53
C ILE A 69 14.73 4.75 0.85
N TYR A 70 14.27 3.50 0.91
CA TYR A 70 14.24 2.72 2.13
C TYR A 70 15.65 2.48 2.69
N GLU A 71 16.60 2.07 1.84
CA GLU A 71 17.98 1.82 2.26
C GLU A 71 18.63 3.07 2.84
N GLU A 72 18.48 4.22 2.18
CA GLU A 72 18.97 5.51 2.69
C GLU A 72 18.27 5.91 3.99
N TRP A 73 16.95 5.67 4.09
CA TRP A 73 16.18 5.97 5.29
C TRP A 73 16.64 5.16 6.49
N MET A 74 16.84 3.84 6.32
CA MET A 74 17.28 2.96 7.40
C MET A 74 18.74 3.20 7.79
N ARG A 75 19.58 3.65 6.84
CA ARG A 75 20.95 4.09 7.13
C ARG A 75 20.98 5.38 7.97
N ARG A 76 20.11 6.34 7.65
CA ARG A 76 20.04 7.64 8.34
C ARG A 76 19.29 7.55 9.67
N TRP A 77 18.22 6.78 9.73
CA TRP A 77 17.29 6.69 10.87
C TRP A 77 16.98 5.24 11.23
N PRO A 78 17.97 4.52 11.81
CA PRO A 78 17.83 3.09 12.12
C PRO A 78 16.82 2.80 13.23
N THR A 79 16.42 3.79 14.05
CA THR A 79 15.39 3.66 15.08
C THR A 79 14.28 4.71 14.93
N PRO A 80 13.11 4.51 15.57
CA PRO A 80 12.06 5.54 15.62
C PRO A 80 12.57 6.85 16.24
N GLY A 81 13.43 6.77 17.25
CA GLY A 81 14.01 7.94 17.92
C GLY A 81 14.86 8.80 16.98
N ASP A 82 15.63 8.17 16.09
CA ASP A 82 16.48 8.89 15.14
C ASP A 82 15.66 9.73 14.16
N LEU A 83 14.52 9.20 13.68
CA LEU A 83 13.62 9.97 12.83
C LEU A 83 12.87 11.05 13.64
N ALA A 84 12.46 10.73 14.86
CA ALA A 84 11.71 11.65 15.71
C ALA A 84 12.53 12.90 16.11
N ALA A 85 13.86 12.75 16.24
CA ALA A 85 14.77 13.85 16.57
C ALA A 85 14.96 14.87 15.43
N GLU A 86 14.56 14.53 14.21
CA GLU A 86 14.68 15.41 13.05
C GLU A 86 13.46 16.30 12.86
N SER A 87 13.64 17.37 12.09
CA SER A 87 12.49 18.15 11.63
C SER A 87 11.57 17.30 10.73
N THR A 88 10.28 17.57 10.79
CA THR A 88 9.31 16.95 9.86
C THR A 88 9.64 17.27 8.39
N GLY A 89 10.28 18.41 8.14
CA GLY A 89 10.79 18.84 6.85
C GLY A 89 11.89 17.94 6.30
N GLU A 90 12.81 17.47 7.15
CA GLU A 90 13.83 16.49 6.76
C GLU A 90 13.19 15.17 6.34
N ALA A 91 12.16 14.70 7.06
CA ALA A 91 11.40 13.52 6.64
C ALA A 91 10.74 13.76 5.26
N VAL A 92 10.09 14.92 5.03
CA VAL A 92 9.49 15.26 3.73
C VAL A 92 10.52 15.37 2.60
N ARG A 93 11.73 15.83 2.93
CA ARG A 93 12.89 15.94 2.03
C ARG A 93 13.39 14.56 1.62
N ALA A 94 13.73 13.71 2.59
CA ALA A 94 14.15 12.33 2.35
C ALA A 94 13.09 11.49 1.62
N TRP A 95 11.80 11.78 1.81
CA TRP A 95 10.71 11.05 1.14
C TRP A 95 10.72 11.23 -0.38
N GLY A 96 11.35 12.32 -0.85
CA GLY A 96 11.60 12.58 -2.25
C GLY A 96 10.35 12.40 -3.13
N ARG A 97 10.49 11.59 -4.18
CA ARG A 97 9.47 11.42 -5.22
C ARG A 97 8.66 10.12 -5.08
N LEU A 98 8.59 9.54 -3.88
CA LEU A 98 7.76 8.35 -3.61
C LEU A 98 6.27 8.61 -3.84
N GLY A 99 5.82 9.87 -3.78
CA GLY A 99 4.42 10.28 -3.89
C GLY A 99 3.70 10.25 -2.55
N TYR A 100 2.56 10.92 -2.46
CA TYR A 100 1.78 11.09 -1.22
C TYR A 100 2.63 11.51 -0.01
N PRO A 101 3.31 12.68 -0.07
CA PRO A 101 4.32 13.10 0.90
C PRO A 101 3.80 13.29 2.33
N ARG A 102 2.47 13.41 2.52
CA ARG A 102 1.86 13.39 3.86
C ARG A 102 2.16 12.11 4.64
N ARG A 103 2.50 11.01 3.96
CA ARG A 103 2.94 9.77 4.62
C ARG A 103 4.26 9.95 5.37
N ALA A 104 5.16 10.82 4.90
CA ALA A 104 6.38 11.16 5.64
C ALA A 104 6.06 11.84 6.97
N LEU A 105 5.15 12.82 6.96
CA LEU A 105 4.70 13.51 8.18
C LEU A 105 4.01 12.54 9.16
N ARG A 106 3.20 11.62 8.64
CA ARG A 106 2.54 10.59 9.45
C ARG A 106 3.53 9.60 10.05
N LEU A 107 4.50 9.13 9.27
CA LEU A 107 5.55 8.24 9.76
C LEU A 107 6.42 8.92 10.81
N HIS A 108 6.77 10.19 10.61
CA HIS A 108 7.48 11.01 11.60
C HIS A 108 6.67 11.15 12.90
N ALA A 109 5.37 11.47 12.81
CA ALA A 109 4.50 11.53 13.97
C ALA A 109 4.35 10.17 14.69
N ALA A 110 4.30 9.06 13.93
CA ALA A 110 4.32 7.71 14.51
C ALA A 110 5.64 7.42 15.22
N ALA A 111 6.76 7.81 14.63
CA ALA A 111 8.09 7.64 15.20
C ALA A 111 8.26 8.42 16.52
N ALA A 112 7.81 9.68 16.55
CA ALA A 112 7.79 10.51 17.76
C ALA A 112 6.93 9.87 18.85
N ALA A 113 5.72 9.42 18.49
CA ALA A 113 4.84 8.70 19.40
C ALA A 113 5.44 7.40 19.95
N ILE A 114 6.25 6.70 19.15
CA ILE A 114 6.95 5.48 19.57
C ILE A 114 8.11 5.79 20.52
N ALA A 115 8.92 6.79 20.19
CA ALA A 115 10.01 7.25 21.05
C ALA A 115 9.51 7.70 22.42
N GLU A 116 8.40 8.45 22.48
CA GLU A 116 7.85 9.00 23.71
C GLU A 116 7.11 7.97 24.57
N ARG A 117 6.26 7.13 23.95
CA ARG A 117 5.25 6.33 24.68
C ARG A 117 5.58 4.84 24.78
N TYR A 118 6.51 4.36 23.96
CA TYR A 118 6.79 2.92 23.83
C TYR A 118 8.30 2.63 23.90
N GLU A 119 9.07 3.47 24.59
CA GLU A 119 10.52 3.27 24.84
C GLU A 119 11.33 3.06 23.55
N GLY A 120 10.91 3.71 22.46
CA GLY A 120 11.56 3.57 21.15
C GLY A 120 11.28 2.24 20.43
N GLN A 121 10.42 1.39 20.98
CA GLN A 121 10.04 0.10 20.40
C GLN A 121 8.67 0.19 19.73
N VAL A 122 8.56 -0.27 18.48
CA VAL A 122 7.26 -0.40 17.82
C VAL A 122 6.42 -1.39 18.64
N PRO A 123 5.19 -1.06 19.08
CA PRO A 123 4.42 -1.99 19.89
C PRO A 123 4.01 -3.25 19.10
N ALA A 124 4.06 -4.42 19.75
CA ALA A 124 3.60 -5.67 19.15
C ALA A 124 2.07 -5.81 19.19
N ASP A 125 1.41 -5.18 20.15
CA ASP A 125 -0.05 -5.24 20.27
C ASP A 125 -0.73 -4.49 19.11
N HIS A 126 -1.68 -5.17 18.45
CA HIS A 126 -2.39 -4.63 17.29
C HIS A 126 -3.25 -3.40 17.62
N HIS A 127 -3.83 -3.31 18.81
CA HIS A 127 -4.60 -2.13 19.23
C HIS A 127 -3.69 -0.94 19.47
N LEU A 128 -2.50 -1.16 20.05
CA LEU A 128 -1.49 -0.10 20.22
C LEU A 128 -0.95 0.38 18.86
N LEU A 129 -0.73 -0.54 17.90
CA LEU A 129 -0.37 -0.17 16.52
C LEU A 129 -1.44 0.74 15.89
N LEU A 130 -2.72 0.41 16.04
CA LEU A 130 -3.83 1.24 15.54
C LEU A 130 -3.91 2.63 16.19
N ALA A 131 -3.41 2.78 17.42
CA ALA A 131 -3.38 4.06 18.12
C ALA A 131 -2.23 4.98 17.65
N LEU A 132 -1.32 4.50 16.80
CA LEU A 132 -0.23 5.30 16.26
C LEU A 132 -0.72 6.27 15.17
N PRO A 133 -0.22 7.52 15.15
CA PRO A 133 -0.55 8.49 14.10
C PRO A 133 -0.34 7.94 12.69
N GLY A 134 -1.40 7.97 11.88
CA GLY A 134 -1.33 7.58 10.47
C GLY A 134 -1.22 6.08 10.21
N VAL A 135 -1.27 5.24 11.24
CA VAL A 135 -1.42 3.78 11.12
C VAL A 135 -2.91 3.44 11.02
N GLY A 136 -3.31 2.79 9.94
CA GLY A 136 -4.67 2.28 9.75
C GLY A 136 -4.74 0.75 9.84
N GLU A 137 -5.94 0.18 9.66
CA GLU A 137 -6.21 -1.27 9.71
C GLU A 137 -5.17 -2.09 8.90
N TYR A 138 -4.88 -1.66 7.67
CA TYR A 138 -3.89 -2.33 6.83
C TYR A 138 -2.48 -2.32 7.45
N THR A 139 -1.97 -1.16 7.84
CA THR A 139 -0.60 -1.03 8.33
C THR A 139 -0.41 -1.70 9.68
N ALA A 140 -1.42 -1.62 10.57
CA ALA A 140 -1.38 -2.34 11.85
C ALA A 140 -1.33 -3.86 11.62
N ALA A 141 -2.21 -4.40 10.77
CA ALA A 141 -2.20 -5.82 10.42
C ALA A 141 -0.88 -6.24 9.76
N ALA A 142 -0.34 -5.43 8.84
CA ALA A 142 0.92 -5.71 8.15
C ALA A 142 2.11 -5.75 9.12
N VAL A 143 2.24 -4.77 10.02
CA VAL A 143 3.32 -4.77 11.03
C VAL A 143 3.15 -5.94 12.00
N ALA A 144 1.94 -6.17 12.52
CA ALA A 144 1.66 -7.28 13.43
C ALA A 144 1.98 -8.64 12.81
N SER A 145 1.61 -8.87 11.54
CA SER A 145 1.92 -10.10 10.84
C SER A 145 3.41 -10.21 10.50
N PHE A 146 3.98 -9.22 9.80
CA PHE A 146 5.32 -9.33 9.21
C PHE A 146 6.46 -9.17 10.23
N ALA A 147 6.29 -8.32 11.24
CA ALA A 147 7.32 -8.12 12.26
C ALA A 147 7.16 -9.06 13.47
N TYR A 148 5.92 -9.40 13.83
CA TYR A 148 5.62 -10.12 15.07
C TYR A 148 5.02 -11.51 14.86
N GLY A 149 4.88 -11.97 13.62
CA GLY A 149 4.39 -13.31 13.32
C GLY A 149 2.93 -13.54 13.76
N GLN A 150 2.14 -12.47 13.92
CA GLN A 150 0.78 -12.58 14.43
C GLN A 150 -0.24 -12.91 13.33
N ARG A 151 -1.37 -13.47 13.76
CA ARG A 151 -2.46 -13.86 12.88
C ARG A 151 -3.39 -12.69 12.54
N HIS A 152 -3.04 -11.90 11.51
CA HIS A 152 -3.91 -10.82 10.99
C HIS A 152 -4.10 -10.90 9.47
N ALA A 153 -5.30 -10.49 9.03
CA ALA A 153 -5.64 -10.40 7.61
C ALA A 153 -5.03 -9.14 6.98
N VAL A 154 -3.93 -9.32 6.23
CA VAL A 154 -3.29 -8.22 5.48
C VAL A 154 -3.92 -8.11 4.10
N LEU A 155 -4.72 -7.07 3.88
CA LEU A 155 -5.59 -6.96 2.70
C LEU A 155 -5.23 -5.75 1.82
N ASP A 156 -4.10 -5.86 1.10
CA ASP A 156 -3.69 -4.87 0.10
C ASP A 156 -4.40 -5.09 -1.26
N THR A 157 -4.09 -4.26 -2.26
CA THR A 157 -4.66 -4.40 -3.61
C THR A 157 -4.28 -5.71 -4.32
N ASN A 158 -3.14 -6.32 -3.98
CA ASN A 158 -2.70 -7.59 -4.54
C ASN A 158 -3.48 -8.75 -3.95
N VAL A 159 -3.54 -8.85 -2.62
CA VAL A 159 -4.29 -9.88 -1.90
C VAL A 159 -5.78 -9.81 -2.24
N ARG A 160 -6.37 -8.60 -2.28
CA ARG A 160 -7.78 -8.42 -2.70
C ARG A 160 -8.05 -9.02 -4.08
N ARG A 161 -7.12 -8.85 -5.02
CA ARG A 161 -7.25 -9.40 -6.38
C ARG A 161 -7.07 -10.91 -6.40
N VAL A 162 -6.11 -11.45 -5.66
CA VAL A 162 -5.92 -12.90 -5.50
C VAL A 162 -7.21 -13.52 -4.95
N PHE A 163 -7.78 -12.98 -3.88
CA PHE A 163 -9.00 -13.52 -3.28
C PHE A 163 -10.24 -13.34 -4.18
N ALA A 164 -10.38 -12.20 -4.84
CA ALA A 164 -11.47 -11.98 -5.80
C ALA A 164 -11.46 -13.04 -6.91
N ARG A 165 -10.28 -13.40 -7.43
CA ARG A 165 -10.14 -14.40 -8.50
C ARG A 165 -10.24 -15.84 -7.98
N ALA A 166 -9.39 -16.18 -7.00
CA ALA A 166 -9.23 -17.55 -6.53
C ALA A 166 -10.47 -18.06 -5.81
N ALA A 167 -11.08 -17.23 -4.96
CA ALA A 167 -12.23 -17.61 -4.16
C ALA A 167 -13.55 -17.00 -4.65
N GLY A 168 -13.52 -15.75 -5.13
CA GLY A 168 -14.71 -15.03 -5.58
C GLY A 168 -15.09 -15.21 -7.05
N GLY A 169 -14.28 -15.91 -7.86
CA GLY A 169 -14.57 -16.14 -9.27
C GLY A 169 -14.57 -14.89 -10.16
N SER A 170 -14.10 -13.74 -9.65
CA SER A 170 -14.24 -12.43 -10.29
C SER A 170 -12.89 -11.87 -10.74
N GLN A 171 -12.83 -11.24 -11.91
CA GLN A 171 -11.58 -10.67 -12.45
C GLN A 171 -10.98 -9.61 -11.52
N TYR A 172 -11.83 -8.79 -10.89
CA TYR A 172 -11.43 -7.70 -10.02
C TYR A 172 -12.27 -7.63 -8.73
N PRO A 173 -11.67 -7.22 -7.60
CA PRO A 173 -12.42 -6.88 -6.39
C PRO A 173 -13.21 -5.57 -6.59
N PRO A 174 -14.22 -5.26 -5.75
CA PRO A 174 -14.87 -3.95 -5.72
C PRO A 174 -13.89 -2.76 -5.63
N ASN A 175 -14.34 -1.56 -6.01
CA ASN A 175 -13.46 -0.37 -6.01
C ASN A 175 -12.96 -0.01 -4.60
N ALA A 176 -13.82 -0.11 -3.59
CA ALA A 176 -13.48 0.08 -2.19
C ALA A 176 -13.53 -1.25 -1.44
N THR A 177 -12.72 -1.39 -0.39
CA THR A 177 -12.69 -2.61 0.44
C THR A 177 -13.99 -2.76 1.23
N THR A 178 -14.72 -3.84 0.96
CA THR A 178 -16.02 -4.15 1.54
C THR A 178 -15.93 -5.00 2.81
N ALA A 179 -17.01 -5.04 3.59
CA ALA A 179 -17.13 -5.95 4.74
C ALA A 179 -17.09 -7.44 4.32
N ALA A 180 -17.58 -7.76 3.12
CA ALA A 180 -17.51 -9.10 2.55
C ALA A 180 -16.07 -9.52 2.25
N GLU A 181 -15.26 -8.63 1.66
CA GLU A 181 -13.83 -8.88 1.44
C GLU A 181 -13.08 -9.07 2.77
N ARG A 182 -13.38 -8.25 3.80
CA ARG A 182 -12.78 -8.41 5.13
C ARG A 182 -13.15 -9.76 5.78
N ARG A 183 -14.41 -10.21 5.64
CA ARG A 183 -14.84 -11.52 6.15
C ARG A 183 -14.15 -12.67 5.41
N LEU A 184 -14.07 -12.58 4.08
CA LEU A 184 -13.37 -13.58 3.27
C LEU A 184 -11.89 -13.65 3.66
N ALA A 185 -11.21 -12.51 3.80
CA ALA A 185 -9.81 -12.46 4.18
C ALA A 185 -9.55 -13.11 5.55
N ARG A 186 -10.43 -12.90 6.53
CA ARG A 186 -10.35 -13.59 7.84
C ARG A 186 -10.58 -15.10 7.73
N ALA A 187 -11.56 -15.52 6.93
CA ALA A 187 -11.83 -16.94 6.69
C ALA A 187 -10.68 -17.65 5.95
N MET A 188 -9.84 -16.89 5.25
CA MET A 188 -8.66 -17.38 4.55
C MET A 188 -7.41 -17.51 5.43
N LEU A 189 -7.45 -17.12 6.71
CA LEU A 189 -6.26 -17.19 7.57
C LEU A 189 -6.01 -18.62 8.08
N PRO A 190 -4.80 -19.17 7.87
CA PRO A 190 -4.34 -20.34 8.62
C PRO A 190 -4.52 -20.13 10.13
N GLU A 191 -4.81 -21.18 10.90
CA GLU A 191 -5.04 -21.08 12.35
C GLU A 191 -3.76 -20.78 13.13
N GLU A 192 -2.63 -21.35 12.73
CA GLU A 192 -1.34 -21.15 13.39
C GLU A 192 -0.76 -19.76 13.01
N PRO A 193 -0.37 -18.91 14.00
CA PRO A 193 0.06 -17.54 13.75
C PRO A 193 1.24 -17.37 12.78
N ALA A 194 2.32 -18.14 12.93
CA ALA A 194 3.50 -18.00 12.07
C ALA A 194 3.18 -18.39 10.62
N THR A 195 2.35 -19.41 10.43
CA THR A 195 1.82 -19.86 9.14
C THR A 195 0.91 -18.79 8.53
N ALA A 196 0.06 -18.14 9.34
CA ALA A 196 -0.78 -17.04 8.90
C ALA A 196 0.04 -15.82 8.45
N ALA A 197 1.11 -15.49 9.17
CA ALA A 197 2.03 -14.43 8.82
C ALA A 197 2.74 -14.71 7.49
N ARG A 198 3.23 -15.96 7.32
CA ARG A 198 3.85 -16.42 6.07
C ARG A 198 2.86 -16.40 4.90
N TRP A 199 1.62 -16.82 5.13
CA TRP A 199 0.52 -16.74 4.16
C TRP A 199 0.24 -15.29 3.72
N ALA A 200 0.23 -14.34 4.65
CA ALA A 200 0.02 -12.93 4.33
C ALA A 200 1.11 -12.39 3.39
N ALA A 201 2.38 -12.71 3.64
CA ALA A 201 3.49 -12.32 2.76
C ALA A 201 3.43 -13.04 1.41
N ALA A 202 3.14 -14.35 1.42
CA ALA A 202 3.09 -15.20 0.24
C ALA A 202 1.96 -14.80 -0.72
N THR A 203 0.76 -14.51 -0.21
CA THR A 203 -0.37 -14.07 -1.04
C THR A 203 -0.15 -12.68 -1.64
N MET A 204 0.48 -11.77 -0.89
CA MET A 204 0.87 -10.47 -1.41
C MET A 204 1.90 -10.60 -2.54
N GLU A 205 2.91 -11.47 -2.37
CA GLU A 205 3.92 -11.76 -3.38
C GLU A 205 3.32 -12.40 -4.64
N LEU A 206 2.45 -13.39 -4.46
CA LEU A 206 1.73 -14.05 -5.55
C LEU A 206 0.92 -13.03 -6.36
N GLY A 207 0.20 -12.14 -5.68
CA GLY A 207 -0.53 -11.08 -6.35
C GLY A 207 0.40 -10.11 -7.09
N ALA A 208 1.55 -9.77 -6.52
CA ALA A 208 2.50 -8.85 -7.12
C ALA A 208 3.20 -9.40 -8.37
N LEU A 209 3.59 -10.68 -8.36
CA LEU A 209 4.45 -11.28 -9.39
C LEU A 209 3.69 -12.11 -10.42
N VAL A 210 2.69 -12.88 -9.99
CA VAL A 210 2.04 -13.90 -10.83
C VAL A 210 0.62 -13.49 -11.18
N CYS A 211 -0.22 -13.30 -10.16
CA CYS A 211 -1.62 -12.93 -10.32
C CYS A 211 -1.77 -11.41 -10.55
N THR A 212 -1.10 -10.86 -11.56
CA THR A 212 -1.08 -9.41 -11.85
C THR A 212 -2.43 -8.91 -12.39
N ALA A 213 -2.66 -7.59 -12.30
CA ALA A 213 -3.95 -7.00 -12.66
C ALA A 213 -4.34 -7.21 -14.13
N ARG A 214 -3.40 -7.05 -15.07
CA ARG A 214 -3.68 -7.02 -16.51
C ARG A 214 -3.35 -8.32 -17.24
N LYS A 215 -2.15 -8.87 -17.01
CA LYS A 215 -1.65 -10.08 -17.68
C LYS A 215 -1.13 -11.05 -16.62
N PRO A 216 -2.04 -11.73 -15.88
CA PRO A 216 -1.61 -12.71 -14.90
C PRO A 216 -0.94 -13.90 -15.60
N ASP A 217 0.13 -14.43 -15.00
CA ASP A 217 0.77 -15.66 -15.45
C ASP A 217 0.10 -16.87 -14.78
N CYS A 218 -1.06 -17.27 -15.32
CA CYS A 218 -1.82 -18.39 -14.76
C CYS A 218 -1.09 -19.74 -14.92
N SER A 219 -0.15 -19.87 -15.86
CA SER A 219 0.69 -21.07 -16.02
C SER A 219 1.67 -21.25 -14.87
N ALA A 220 2.21 -20.14 -14.34
CA ALA A 220 3.13 -20.16 -13.20
C ALA A 220 2.42 -20.08 -11.83
N CYS A 221 1.09 -20.05 -11.79
CA CYS A 221 0.33 -19.87 -10.56
C CYS A 221 0.17 -21.18 -9.80
N PRO A 222 0.65 -21.29 -8.53
CA PRO A 222 0.61 -22.54 -7.76
C PRO A 222 -0.81 -22.99 -7.41
N ILE A 223 -1.80 -22.10 -7.56
CA ILE A 223 -3.22 -22.37 -7.27
C ILE A 223 -4.10 -22.29 -8.51
N ALA A 224 -3.53 -22.42 -9.71
CA ALA A 224 -4.25 -22.28 -10.98
C ALA A 224 -5.44 -23.23 -11.08
N ASP A 225 -5.27 -24.49 -10.69
CA ASP A 225 -6.32 -25.52 -10.81
C ASP A 225 -7.44 -25.35 -9.77
N GLN A 226 -7.17 -24.65 -8.66
CA GLN A 226 -8.18 -24.36 -7.63
C GLN A 226 -8.86 -22.99 -7.83
N CYS A 227 -8.31 -22.13 -8.69
CA CYS A 227 -8.79 -20.77 -8.88
C CYS A 227 -10.19 -20.73 -9.54
N ALA A 228 -11.19 -20.25 -8.81
CA ALA A 228 -12.58 -20.16 -9.29
C ALA A 228 -12.70 -19.35 -10.60
N TRP A 229 -12.00 -18.21 -10.70
CA TRP A 229 -12.04 -17.37 -11.90
C TRP A 229 -11.42 -18.06 -13.13
N ARG A 230 -10.36 -18.85 -12.94
CA ARG A 230 -9.76 -19.64 -14.03
C ARG A 230 -10.67 -20.78 -14.44
N ARG A 231 -11.23 -21.52 -13.48
CA ARG A 231 -12.18 -22.63 -13.74
C ARG A 231 -13.43 -22.18 -14.47
N ALA A 232 -13.85 -20.93 -14.26
CA ALA A 232 -14.94 -20.30 -14.99
C ALA A 232 -14.57 -19.80 -16.40
N GLY A 233 -13.36 -20.07 -16.90
CA GLY A 233 -12.91 -19.62 -18.22
C GLY A 233 -12.41 -18.18 -18.27
N THR A 234 -11.97 -17.62 -17.14
CA THR A 234 -11.44 -16.25 -17.02
C THR A 234 -12.37 -15.15 -17.55
N PRO A 235 -13.65 -15.11 -17.10
CA PRO A 235 -14.61 -14.12 -17.60
C PRO A 235 -14.09 -12.69 -17.38
N ALA A 236 -14.26 -11.86 -18.40
CA ALA A 236 -13.90 -10.44 -18.33
C ALA A 236 -14.81 -9.70 -17.36
N HIS A 237 -14.31 -8.59 -16.81
CA HIS A 237 -15.12 -7.68 -16.02
C HIS A 237 -16.22 -7.06 -16.87
N ASP A 238 -17.44 -7.15 -16.38
CA ASP A 238 -18.69 -6.64 -16.94
C ASP A 238 -19.05 -5.21 -16.49
N GLY A 239 -18.27 -4.64 -15.56
CA GLY A 239 -18.45 -3.28 -15.04
C GLY A 239 -17.72 -2.19 -15.84
N PRO A 240 -17.87 -0.91 -15.42
CA PRO A 240 -17.24 0.21 -16.11
C PRO A 240 -15.72 0.08 -16.14
N GLU A 241 -15.11 0.59 -17.21
CA GLU A 241 -13.67 0.56 -17.40
C GLU A 241 -12.96 1.26 -16.24
N ARG A 242 -11.98 0.57 -15.63
CA ARG A 242 -11.15 1.11 -14.54
C ARG A 242 -10.08 2.04 -15.11
N ARG A 243 -10.46 3.27 -15.46
CA ARG A 243 -9.54 4.28 -16.00
C ARG A 243 -8.65 4.88 -14.90
N GLY A 244 -7.34 4.86 -15.14
CA GLY A 244 -6.39 5.61 -14.34
C GLY A 244 -6.41 7.10 -14.70
N GLN A 245 -6.33 7.97 -13.69
CA GLN A 245 -6.16 9.41 -13.94
C GLN A 245 -4.74 9.69 -14.48
N THR A 246 -4.62 10.51 -15.52
CA THR A 246 -3.32 10.96 -16.02
C THR A 246 -2.63 11.85 -14.97
N TYR A 247 -1.30 11.77 -14.88
CA TYR A 247 -0.53 12.62 -13.96
C TYR A 247 -0.30 14.03 -14.53
N ALA A 248 -0.02 14.12 -15.83
CA ALA A 248 0.30 15.36 -16.52
C ALA A 248 -0.87 16.35 -16.46
N GLY A 249 -0.58 17.60 -16.12
CA GLY A 249 -1.56 18.69 -15.99
C GLY A 249 -2.37 18.69 -14.70
N THR A 250 -2.18 17.71 -13.81
CA THR A 250 -2.92 17.65 -12.54
C THR A 250 -2.30 18.51 -11.44
N ASP A 251 -3.10 18.86 -10.44
CA ASP A 251 -2.61 19.52 -9.23
C ASP A 251 -1.55 18.69 -8.50
N ARG A 252 -1.61 17.35 -8.61
CA ARG A 252 -0.58 16.46 -8.04
C ARG A 252 0.78 16.70 -8.68
N GLN A 253 0.81 16.99 -9.98
CA GLN A 253 2.05 17.36 -10.67
C GLN A 253 2.59 18.69 -10.17
N VAL A 254 1.73 19.71 -10.12
CA VAL A 254 2.12 21.06 -9.69
C VAL A 254 2.63 21.05 -8.25
N ARG A 255 1.93 20.36 -7.34
CA ARG A 255 2.36 20.16 -5.96
C ARG A 255 3.72 19.45 -5.87
N GLY A 256 3.93 18.42 -6.68
CA GLY A 256 5.20 17.70 -6.73
C GLY A 256 6.37 18.58 -7.17
N LYS A 257 6.14 19.47 -8.15
CA LYS A 257 7.16 20.42 -8.61
C LYS A 257 7.45 21.51 -7.58
N LEU A 258 6.43 22.06 -6.91
CA LEU A 258 6.62 23.03 -5.83
C LEU A 258 7.43 22.43 -4.68
N LEU A 259 7.11 21.20 -4.27
CA LEU A 259 7.89 20.49 -3.26
C LEU A 259 9.32 20.18 -3.71
N ALA A 260 9.57 19.96 -5.01
CA ALA A 260 10.93 19.73 -5.49
C ALA A 260 11.83 20.95 -5.22
N VAL A 261 11.35 22.16 -5.53
CA VAL A 261 12.08 23.41 -5.25
C VAL A 261 12.39 23.55 -3.75
N LEU A 262 11.40 23.29 -2.89
CA LEU A 262 11.58 23.42 -1.44
C LEU A 262 12.54 22.37 -0.85
N ARG A 263 12.64 21.19 -1.46
CA ARG A 263 13.57 20.14 -1.02
C ARG A 263 15.01 20.44 -1.40
N GLU A 264 15.20 21.05 -2.56
CA GLU A 264 16.52 21.40 -3.11
C GLU A 264 17.09 22.69 -2.48
N SER A 265 16.28 23.45 -1.74
CA SER A 265 16.70 24.65 -1.04
C SER A 265 17.00 24.38 0.44
N VAL A 266 18.08 24.97 0.93
CA VAL A 266 18.42 25.00 2.37
C VAL A 266 17.71 26.17 3.04
N ASP A 267 17.71 27.33 2.38
CA ASP A 267 17.08 28.55 2.88
C ASP A 267 15.59 28.65 2.51
N PRO A 268 14.81 29.53 3.18
CA PRO A 268 13.46 29.84 2.75
C PRO A 268 13.39 30.36 1.31
N VAL A 269 12.45 29.81 0.54
CA VAL A 269 12.25 30.08 -0.88
C VAL A 269 11.28 31.24 -1.08
N SER A 270 11.66 32.21 -1.90
CA SER A 270 10.81 33.36 -2.23
C SER A 270 9.54 32.95 -3.00
N ARG A 271 8.49 33.78 -2.90
CA ARG A 271 7.29 33.60 -3.73
C ARG A 271 7.60 33.65 -5.23
N ALA A 272 8.49 34.55 -5.64
CA ALA A 272 8.87 34.71 -7.04
C ALA A 272 9.50 33.43 -7.62
N THR A 273 10.33 32.73 -6.84
CA THR A 273 10.91 31.44 -7.23
C THR A 273 9.83 30.37 -7.43
N LEU A 274 8.89 30.25 -6.49
CA LEU A 274 7.78 29.29 -6.63
C LEU A 274 6.88 29.62 -7.82
N ASP A 275 6.72 30.91 -8.15
CA ASP A 275 5.88 31.34 -9.25
C ASP A 275 6.41 30.90 -10.64
N GLN A 276 7.72 30.67 -10.77
CA GLN A 276 8.35 30.17 -12.00
C GLN A 276 8.09 28.67 -12.25
N VAL A 277 7.64 27.91 -11.25
CA VAL A 277 7.49 26.44 -11.33
C VAL A 277 6.39 25.99 -12.28
N TRP A 278 5.36 26.82 -12.45
CA TRP A 278 4.18 26.48 -13.24
C TRP A 278 3.54 27.72 -13.86
N ASN A 279 3.25 27.63 -15.16
CA ASN A 279 2.79 28.75 -15.99
C ASN A 279 1.29 29.07 -15.85
N LYS A 280 0.51 28.28 -15.09
CA LYS A 280 -0.91 28.55 -14.80
C LYS A 280 -1.07 29.05 -13.35
N PRO A 281 -1.17 30.37 -13.11
CA PRO A 281 -1.13 30.94 -11.76
C PRO A 281 -2.21 30.39 -10.82
N GLU A 282 -3.45 30.27 -11.29
CA GLU A 282 -4.56 29.76 -10.46
C GLU A 282 -4.34 28.33 -9.97
N GLN A 283 -3.85 27.48 -10.85
CA GLN A 283 -3.54 26.09 -10.50
C GLN A 283 -2.36 26.01 -9.52
N ARG A 284 -1.31 26.82 -9.75
CA ARG A 284 -0.16 26.92 -8.86
C ARG A 284 -0.54 27.40 -7.46
N ASN A 285 -1.36 28.46 -7.39
CA ASN A 285 -1.81 29.04 -6.14
C ASN A 285 -2.67 28.06 -5.34
N ARG A 286 -3.58 27.35 -6.01
CA ARG A 286 -4.39 26.28 -5.39
C ARG A 286 -3.51 25.12 -4.90
N ALA A 287 -2.54 24.68 -5.71
CA ALA A 287 -1.60 23.64 -5.33
C ALA A 287 -0.77 24.02 -4.10
N LEU A 288 -0.21 25.24 -4.07
CA LEU A 288 0.54 25.77 -2.94
C LEU A 288 -0.32 25.90 -1.69
N ARG A 289 -1.55 26.42 -1.81
CA ARG A 289 -2.50 26.49 -0.69
C ARG A 289 -2.77 25.10 -0.10
N GLY A 290 -3.00 24.11 -0.96
CA GLY A 290 -3.19 22.74 -0.51
C GLY A 290 -1.95 22.18 0.21
N LEU A 291 -0.74 22.55 -0.20
CA LEU A 291 0.48 22.12 0.50
C LEU A 291 0.61 22.76 1.88
N LEU A 292 0.26 24.04 2.02
CA LEU A 292 0.19 24.73 3.31
C LEU A 292 -0.85 24.07 4.23
N THR A 293 -2.06 23.81 3.72
CA THR A 293 -3.14 23.13 4.47
C THR A 293 -2.75 21.73 4.92
N ASP A 294 -2.00 21.00 4.09
CA ASP A 294 -1.53 19.65 4.43
C ASP A 294 -0.33 19.65 5.39
N GLY A 295 0.19 20.81 5.79
CA GLY A 295 1.38 20.93 6.64
C GLY A 295 2.69 20.53 5.95
N LEU A 296 2.71 20.48 4.62
CA LEU A 296 3.89 20.09 3.84
C LEU A 296 4.80 21.26 3.48
N VAL A 297 4.32 22.48 3.69
CA VAL A 297 5.00 23.74 3.44
C VAL A 297 4.58 24.71 4.53
N GLU A 298 5.50 25.54 5.00
CA GLU A 298 5.26 26.66 5.89
C GLU A 298 5.46 27.97 5.14
N ARG A 299 4.71 29.00 5.52
CA ARG A 299 4.93 30.38 5.08
C ARG A 299 5.46 31.20 6.25
N LEU A 300 6.59 31.86 6.05
CA LEU A 300 7.23 32.72 7.06
C LEU A 300 6.62 34.14 7.07
N PRO A 301 6.85 34.92 8.15
CA PRO A 301 6.35 36.29 8.26
C PRO A 301 6.81 37.23 7.14
N ASP A 302 8.01 37.02 6.62
CA ASP A 302 8.60 37.77 5.49
C ASP A 302 8.00 37.38 4.13
N GLY A 303 7.08 36.41 4.09
CA GLY A 303 6.42 35.94 2.89
C GLY A 303 7.17 34.85 2.10
N THR A 304 8.31 34.38 2.60
CA THR A 304 9.03 33.22 2.05
C THR A 304 8.41 31.89 2.49
N TYR A 305 8.85 30.78 1.90
CA TYR A 305 8.29 29.44 2.08
C TYR A 305 9.37 28.41 2.36
N ARG A 306 9.11 27.44 3.24
CA ARG A 306 10.06 26.35 3.55
C ARG A 306 9.34 25.03 3.83
N LEU A 307 10.10 23.95 3.96
CA LEU A 307 9.61 22.69 4.51
C LEU A 307 9.30 22.83 6.02
N PRO A 308 8.39 22.02 6.57
CA PRO A 308 7.91 22.21 7.93
C PRO A 308 8.96 21.92 9.01
N GLY A 309 8.88 22.61 10.14
CA GLY A 309 9.73 22.37 11.32
C GLY A 309 11.23 22.61 11.11
N ALA A 310 11.61 23.30 10.03
CA ALA A 310 12.99 23.70 9.75
C ALA A 310 13.48 24.84 10.66
#